data_AF-A0A9E3ZT16-F1
#
_entry.id   AF-A0A9E3ZT16-F1
#
_cell.length_a   1.000
_cell.length_b   1.000
_cell.length_c   1.000
_cell.angle_alpha   90.00
_cell.angle_beta   90.00
_cell.angle_gamma   90.00
#
_symmetry.space_group_name_H-M   'P 1'
#
loop_
_entity.id
_entity.type
_entity.pdbx_description
1 polymer ?
#
loop_
_entity_poly.entity_id
_entity_poly.type
_entity_poly.pdbx_seq_one_letter_code
_entity_poly.pdbx_strand_id
1 'polypeptide(L)'
;MKELLLFQQPFYKGAIKALKQGEEHLNKRLKDNYLKRSIILEEAETICNQIETSFKEGISSLSKDLEDKNRAIINEYKNKVPAYTSGTQELLRRQDFEMRVKYMDAGEIKALIGNKNSQGASLSEYDINVIRSIVSDRKDLTAEKDSIINDLRLLQINNNIGEEWKNDEAYQENQNLIIEIMQTQNYLWVPDETGEYAPKSVKNTLMPIARAYKEN
;
A
#
# COMPACT_ATOMS: atom_id res chain seq x y z
N MET A 1 -5.73 1.74 -19.61
CA MET A 1 -5.65 1.10 -18.26
C MET A 1 -7.07 0.90 -17.75
N LYS A 2 -7.46 -0.27 -17.19
CA LYS A 2 -8.79 -0.40 -16.52
C LYS A 2 -8.84 0.60 -15.36
N GLU A 3 -10.01 1.20 -15.12
CA GLU A 3 -10.19 2.14 -14.01
C GLU A 3 -10.03 1.38 -12.69
N LEU A 4 -8.95 1.68 -11.96
CA LEU A 4 -8.62 1.04 -10.69
C LEU A 4 -9.66 1.42 -9.62
N LEU A 5 -9.99 0.50 -8.72
CA LEU A 5 -10.95 0.74 -7.63
C LEU A 5 -10.49 1.90 -6.72
N LEU A 6 -9.18 2.08 -6.60
CA LEU A 6 -8.53 3.18 -5.91
C LEU A 6 -8.90 4.54 -6.51
N PHE A 7 -9.02 4.65 -7.83
CA PHE A 7 -9.35 5.91 -8.50
C PHE A 7 -10.80 6.31 -8.27
N GLN A 8 -11.64 5.36 -7.86
CA GLN A 8 -13.03 5.60 -7.53
C GLN A 8 -13.22 6.16 -6.12
N GLN A 9 -12.18 6.11 -5.27
CA GLN A 9 -12.25 6.50 -3.86
C GLN A 9 -12.47 8.02 -3.70
N PRO A 10 -13.27 8.47 -2.71
CA PRO A 10 -13.60 9.87 -2.53
C PRO A 10 -12.39 10.79 -2.36
N PHE A 11 -11.39 10.39 -1.57
CA PHE A 11 -10.18 11.18 -1.36
C PHE A 11 -9.36 11.32 -2.65
N TYR A 12 -9.34 10.28 -3.50
CA TYR A 12 -8.62 10.26 -4.76
C TYR A 12 -9.26 11.23 -5.76
N LYS A 13 -10.59 11.16 -5.91
CA LYS A 13 -11.38 12.12 -6.70
C LYS A 13 -11.22 13.55 -6.19
N GLY A 14 -11.19 13.73 -4.87
CA GLY A 14 -10.91 15.01 -4.22
C GLY A 14 -9.56 15.59 -4.60
N ALA A 15 -8.50 14.78 -4.58
CA ALA A 15 -7.14 15.20 -4.94
C ALA A 15 -7.05 15.63 -6.42
N ILE A 16 -7.66 14.88 -7.35
CA ILE A 16 -7.74 15.26 -8.76
C ILE A 16 -8.48 16.60 -8.94
N LYS A 17 -9.62 16.76 -8.26
CA LYS A 17 -10.40 18.00 -8.33
C LYS A 17 -9.61 19.20 -7.81
N ALA A 18 -8.93 19.04 -6.68
CA ALA A 18 -8.10 20.09 -6.09
C ALA A 18 -6.91 20.47 -7.00
N LEU A 19 -6.30 19.50 -7.67
CA LEU A 19 -5.26 19.76 -8.67
C LEU A 19 -5.78 20.63 -9.81
N LYS A 20 -6.93 20.28 -10.41
CA LYS A 20 -7.55 21.06 -11.50
C LYS A 20 -7.90 22.48 -11.04
N GLN A 21 -8.48 22.62 -9.85
CA GLN A 21 -8.79 23.93 -9.27
C GLN A 21 -7.52 24.76 -9.00
N GLY A 22 -6.43 24.13 -8.56
CA GLY A 22 -5.13 24.77 -8.41
C GLY A 22 -4.56 25.26 -9.74
N GLU A 23 -4.64 24.44 -10.80
CA GLU A 23 -4.24 24.82 -12.16
C GLU A 23 -5.05 26.05 -12.65
N GLU A 24 -6.38 26.02 -12.52
CA GLU A 24 -7.27 27.12 -12.91
C GLU A 24 -6.99 28.40 -12.11
N HIS A 25 -6.80 28.27 -10.79
CA HIS A 25 -6.51 29.38 -9.90
C HIS A 25 -5.19 30.07 -10.27
N LEU A 26 -4.11 29.30 -10.42
CA LEU A 26 -2.79 29.86 -10.79
C LEU A 26 -2.82 30.48 -12.18
N ASN A 27 -3.48 29.85 -13.16
CA ASN A 27 -3.64 30.44 -14.49
C ASN A 27 -4.44 31.74 -14.49
N LYS A 28 -5.44 31.88 -13.63
CA LYS A 28 -6.17 33.14 -13.43
C LYS A 28 -5.24 34.21 -12.84
N ARG A 29 -4.46 33.86 -11.81
CA ARG A 29 -3.46 34.78 -11.21
C ARG A 29 -2.43 35.27 -12.23
N LEU A 30 -1.97 34.40 -13.14
CA LEU A 30 -1.06 34.78 -14.23
C LEU A 30 -1.68 35.84 -15.16
N LYS A 31 -2.99 35.75 -15.46
CA LYS A 31 -3.69 36.71 -16.32
C LYS A 31 -3.92 38.05 -15.63
N ASP A 32 -4.17 38.02 -14.32
CA ASP A 32 -4.52 39.22 -13.56
C ASP A 32 -3.31 40.17 -13.36
N ASN A 33 -2.05 39.71 -13.50
CA ASN A 33 -0.84 40.55 -13.59
C ASN A 33 -0.54 41.54 -12.44
N TYR A 34 -1.28 41.50 -11.32
CA TYR A 34 -1.12 42.46 -10.21
C TYR A 34 -0.26 41.95 -9.02
N LEU A 35 0.20 40.70 -9.03
CA LEU A 35 0.88 40.08 -7.89
C LEU A 35 2.35 39.82 -8.15
N LYS A 36 3.18 40.00 -7.12
CA LYS A 36 4.59 39.64 -7.16
C LYS A 36 4.74 38.12 -7.36
N ARG A 37 5.71 37.71 -8.18
CA ARG A 37 6.04 36.31 -8.45
C ARG A 37 6.21 35.47 -7.19
N SER A 38 6.83 36.03 -6.15
CA SER A 38 7.05 35.36 -4.86
C SER A 38 5.75 34.91 -4.19
N ILE A 39 4.70 35.73 -4.27
CA ILE A 39 3.38 35.43 -3.68
C ILE A 39 2.72 34.29 -4.45
N ILE A 40 2.78 34.31 -5.78
CA ILE A 40 2.21 33.24 -6.62
C ILE A 40 2.94 31.91 -6.38
N LEU A 41 4.26 31.95 -6.17
CA LEU A 41 5.04 30.75 -5.82
C LEU A 41 4.67 30.19 -4.45
N GLU A 42 4.49 31.05 -3.45
CA GLU A 42 4.06 30.65 -2.10
C GLU A 42 2.64 30.08 -2.09
N GLU A 43 1.71 30.70 -2.84
CA GLU A 43 0.36 30.18 -3.06
C GLU A 43 0.41 28.80 -3.73
N ALA A 44 1.21 28.64 -4.80
CA ALA A 44 1.37 27.37 -5.49
C ALA A 44 1.95 26.27 -4.58
N GLU A 45 2.95 26.59 -3.76
CA GLU A 45 3.54 25.65 -2.81
C GLU A 45 2.54 25.24 -1.72
N THR A 46 1.75 26.20 -1.23
CA THR A 46 0.66 25.93 -0.27
C THR A 46 -0.37 24.98 -0.86
N ILE A 47 -0.83 25.22 -2.10
CA ILE A 47 -1.79 24.34 -2.78
C ILE A 47 -1.19 22.94 -2.99
N CYS A 48 0.08 22.85 -3.44
CA CYS A 48 0.76 21.57 -3.60
C CYS A 48 0.78 20.77 -2.28
N ASN A 49 1.20 21.41 -1.19
CA ASN A 49 1.32 20.77 0.12
C ASN A 49 -0.04 20.29 0.64
N GLN A 50 -1.10 21.08 0.45
CA GLN A 50 -2.45 20.70 0.85
C GLN A 50 -2.97 19.46 0.10
N ILE A 51 -2.75 19.42 -1.22
CA ILE A 51 -3.16 18.27 -2.05
C ILE A 51 -2.37 17.02 -1.66
N GLU A 52 -1.04 17.12 -1.54
CA GLU A 52 -0.18 15.99 -1.18
C GLU A 52 -0.47 15.45 0.21
N THR A 53 -0.71 16.33 1.19
CA THR A 53 -1.06 15.94 2.56
C THR A 53 -2.40 15.22 2.59
N SER A 54 -3.44 15.82 2.01
CA SER A 54 -4.78 15.21 1.97
C SER A 54 -4.79 13.86 1.24
N PHE A 55 -4.00 13.75 0.17
CA PHE A 55 -3.85 12.49 -0.57
C PHE A 55 -3.17 11.41 0.27
N LYS A 56 -2.05 11.73 0.93
CA LYS A 56 -1.33 10.80 1.82
C LYS A 56 -2.17 10.36 3.01
N GLU A 57 -2.89 11.29 3.63
CA GLU A 57 -3.83 10.98 4.72
C GLU A 57 -4.96 10.06 4.26
N GLY A 58 -5.51 10.32 3.07
CA GLY A 58 -6.53 9.46 2.46
C GLY A 58 -6.03 8.04 2.21
N ILE A 59 -4.84 7.89 1.63
CA ILE A 59 -4.18 6.59 1.42
C ILE A 59 -3.94 5.87 2.75
N SER A 60 -3.41 6.58 3.76
CA SER A 60 -3.14 5.99 5.08
C SER A 60 -4.42 5.54 5.78
N SER A 61 -5.49 6.33 5.69
CA SER A 61 -6.79 6.01 6.28
C SER A 61 -7.43 4.79 5.61
N LEU A 62 -7.45 4.77 4.26
CA LEU A 62 -7.96 3.62 3.51
C LEU A 62 -7.14 2.36 3.80
N SER A 63 -5.81 2.46 3.80
CA SER A 63 -4.94 1.31 4.10
C SER A 63 -5.26 0.69 5.46
N LYS A 64 -5.49 1.53 6.47
CA LYS A 64 -5.88 1.08 7.81
C LYS A 64 -7.25 0.42 7.82
N ASP A 65 -8.25 1.01 7.16
CA ASP A 65 -9.59 0.43 7.04
C ASP A 65 -9.56 -0.95 6.35
N LEU A 66 -8.78 -1.10 5.28
CA LEU A 66 -8.60 -2.36 4.57
C LEU A 66 -7.89 -3.41 5.45
N GLU A 67 -6.88 -3.01 6.23
CA GLU A 67 -6.22 -3.88 7.22
C GLU A 67 -7.18 -4.34 8.33
N ASP A 68 -8.01 -3.45 8.85
CA ASP A 68 -9.00 -3.75 9.88
C ASP A 68 -10.12 -4.66 9.33
N LYS A 69 -10.60 -4.41 8.11
CA LYS A 69 -11.54 -5.30 7.40
C LYS A 69 -10.96 -6.68 7.17
N ASN A 70 -9.71 -6.78 6.70
CA ASN A 70 -9.05 -8.08 6.56
C ASN A 70 -8.91 -8.80 7.90
N ARG A 71 -8.59 -8.08 8.98
CA ARG A 71 -8.54 -8.67 10.31
C ARG A 71 -9.91 -9.16 10.79
N ALA A 72 -10.98 -8.41 10.52
CA ALA A 72 -12.34 -8.82 10.83
C ALA A 72 -12.73 -10.09 10.05
N ILE A 73 -12.48 -10.13 8.74
CA ILE A 73 -12.69 -11.31 7.89
C ILE A 73 -11.80 -12.48 8.34
N ILE A 74 -10.58 -12.26 8.84
CA ILE A 74 -9.77 -13.36 9.39
C ILE A 74 -10.40 -13.87 10.71
N ASN A 75 -10.83 -12.97 11.59
CA ASN A 75 -11.33 -13.32 12.92
C ASN A 75 -12.72 -13.98 12.89
N GLU A 76 -13.63 -13.54 12.02
CA GLU A 76 -14.94 -14.17 11.84
C GLU A 76 -14.81 -15.63 11.39
N TYR A 77 -13.72 -15.96 10.68
CA TYR A 77 -13.55 -17.25 10.02
C TYR A 77 -12.57 -18.19 10.76
N LYS A 78 -11.75 -17.66 11.69
CA LYS A 78 -11.05 -18.47 12.70
C LYS A 78 -12.00 -19.35 13.54
N ASN A 79 -13.27 -18.97 13.63
CA ASN A 79 -14.30 -19.73 14.35
C ASN A 79 -14.87 -20.92 13.55
N LYS A 80 -14.41 -21.17 12.31
CA LYS A 80 -14.91 -22.23 11.41
C LYS A 80 -13.87 -23.30 11.05
N VAL A 81 -12.63 -23.21 11.55
CA VAL A 81 -11.58 -24.23 11.33
C VAL A 81 -11.76 -25.39 12.34
N PRO A 82 -11.69 -26.67 11.93
CA PRO A 82 -11.79 -27.80 12.85
C PRO A 82 -10.66 -27.78 13.89
N ALA A 83 -11.00 -28.13 15.13
CA ALA A 83 -10.06 -28.25 16.24
C ALA A 83 -8.91 -29.24 15.94
N TYR A 84 -7.68 -28.85 16.28
CA TYR A 84 -6.46 -29.63 16.08
C TYR A 84 -6.41 -30.93 16.91
N THR A 85 -5.68 -31.91 16.38
CA THR A 85 -5.67 -33.32 16.79
C THR A 85 -4.85 -33.64 18.06
N SER A 86 -4.04 -32.72 18.60
CA SER A 86 -3.40 -32.80 19.94
C SER A 86 -2.53 -31.55 20.23
N GLY A 87 -2.74 -30.89 21.37
CA GLY A 87 -2.03 -29.64 21.73
C GLY A 87 -0.51 -29.79 21.95
N THR A 88 -0.04 -30.97 22.35
CA THR A 88 1.39 -31.23 22.61
C THR A 88 2.21 -31.30 21.32
N GLN A 89 1.64 -31.88 20.26
CA GLN A 89 2.32 -32.00 18.96
C GLN A 89 2.47 -30.63 18.29
N GLU A 90 1.48 -29.76 18.43
CA GLU A 90 1.56 -28.40 17.89
C GLU A 90 2.61 -27.56 18.65
N LEU A 91 2.73 -27.72 19.96
CA LEU A 91 3.74 -27.01 20.74
C LEU A 91 5.17 -27.41 20.34
N LEU A 92 5.42 -28.71 20.14
CA LEU A 92 6.71 -29.20 19.64
C LEU A 92 7.01 -28.69 18.22
N ARG A 93 6.02 -28.74 17.32
CA ARG A 93 6.14 -28.19 15.96
C ARG A 93 6.54 -26.71 15.98
N ARG A 94 5.93 -25.91 16.85
CA ARG A 94 6.21 -24.48 16.99
C ARG A 94 7.62 -24.21 17.48
N GLN A 95 8.08 -24.96 18.49
CA GLN A 95 9.44 -24.85 19.02
C GLN A 95 10.49 -25.22 17.95
N ASP A 96 10.28 -26.32 17.24
CA ASP A 96 11.18 -26.75 16.16
C ASP A 96 11.20 -25.72 15.02
N PHE A 97 10.06 -25.13 14.70
CA PHE A 97 9.95 -24.11 13.67
C PHE A 97 10.69 -22.81 14.05
N GLU A 98 10.46 -22.28 15.25
CA GLU A 98 11.16 -21.11 15.77
C GLU A 98 12.68 -21.30 15.77
N MET A 99 13.13 -22.45 16.28
CA MET A 99 14.54 -22.80 16.34
C MET A 99 15.13 -22.84 14.93
N ARG A 100 14.45 -23.47 13.98
CA ARG A 100 14.93 -23.56 12.59
C ARG A 100 15.07 -22.18 11.95
N VAL A 101 14.05 -21.32 12.05
CA VAL A 101 14.07 -19.98 11.44
C VAL A 101 15.14 -19.09 12.06
N LYS A 102 15.40 -19.23 13.36
CA LYS A 102 16.44 -18.46 14.07
C LYS A 102 17.84 -18.64 13.48
N TYR A 103 18.12 -19.83 12.93
CA TYR A 103 19.44 -20.17 12.38
C TYR A 103 19.53 -20.11 10.86
N MET A 104 18.44 -19.81 10.15
CA MET A 104 18.46 -19.67 8.69
C MET A 104 19.19 -18.40 8.24
N ASP A 105 19.82 -18.40 7.07
CA ASP A 105 20.27 -17.16 6.42
C ASP A 105 19.14 -16.46 5.63
N ALA A 106 19.41 -15.27 5.07
CA ALA A 106 18.43 -14.49 4.31
C ALA A 106 17.87 -15.24 3.10
N GLY A 107 18.72 -16.00 2.40
CA GLY A 107 18.36 -16.78 1.22
C GLY A 107 17.51 -17.99 1.59
N GLU A 108 17.84 -18.65 2.70
CA GLU A 108 17.07 -19.77 3.25
C GLU A 108 15.69 -19.34 3.73
N ILE A 109 15.57 -18.16 4.37
CA ILE A 109 14.28 -17.58 4.76
C ILE A 109 13.44 -17.28 3.51
N LYS A 110 14.02 -16.64 2.49
CA LYS A 110 13.34 -16.38 1.21
C LYS A 110 12.91 -17.67 0.51
N ALA A 111 13.75 -18.70 0.52
CA ALA A 111 13.44 -20.00 -0.04
C ALA A 111 12.34 -20.72 0.76
N LEU A 112 12.30 -20.57 2.09
CA LEU A 112 11.22 -21.10 2.92
C LEU A 112 9.87 -20.46 2.57
N ILE A 113 9.85 -19.13 2.41
CA ILE A 113 8.67 -18.36 2.00
C ILE A 113 8.23 -18.79 0.58
N GLY A 114 9.18 -18.91 -0.36
CA GLY A 114 8.91 -19.30 -1.75
C GLY A 114 8.48 -20.75 -1.93
N ASN A 115 9.20 -21.73 -1.35
CA ASN A 115 8.93 -23.16 -1.53
C ASN A 115 7.59 -23.59 -0.93
N LYS A 116 7.14 -22.95 0.16
CA LYS A 116 5.86 -23.25 0.80
C LYS A 116 4.66 -22.77 -0.03
N ASN A 117 4.82 -21.70 -0.80
CA ASN A 117 3.85 -21.31 -1.82
C ASN A 117 3.74 -22.32 -2.98
N SER A 118 4.81 -23.06 -3.30
CA SER A 118 4.84 -23.97 -4.45
C SER A 118 4.39 -25.40 -4.17
N GLN A 119 4.47 -25.86 -2.90
CA GLN A 119 4.15 -27.25 -2.52
C GLN A 119 2.76 -27.43 -1.88
N GLY A 120 1.92 -26.39 -1.85
CA GLY A 120 0.57 -26.46 -1.25
C GLY A 120 0.55 -26.59 0.29
N ALA A 121 1.71 -26.57 0.94
CA ALA A 121 1.83 -26.51 2.40
C ALA A 121 2.00 -25.04 2.82
N SER A 122 0.90 -24.41 3.27
CA SER A 122 0.92 -23.01 3.73
C SER A 122 1.67 -22.85 5.06
N LEU A 123 2.37 -21.73 5.21
CA LEU A 123 2.84 -21.30 6.53
C LEU A 123 1.63 -20.84 7.34
N SER A 124 1.52 -21.30 8.58
CA SER A 124 0.46 -20.83 9.48
C SER A 124 0.68 -19.37 9.89
N GLU A 125 -0.35 -18.70 10.39
CA GLU A 125 -0.22 -17.34 10.93
C GLU A 125 0.82 -17.25 12.06
N TYR A 126 0.95 -18.31 12.86
CA TYR A 126 2.00 -18.43 13.86
C TYR A 126 3.39 -18.40 13.21
N ASP A 127 3.59 -19.22 12.18
CA ASP A 127 4.86 -19.34 11.49
C ASP A 127 5.30 -18.01 10.85
N ILE A 128 4.35 -17.30 10.24
CA ILE A 128 4.57 -15.97 9.64
C ILE A 128 4.99 -14.96 10.70
N ASN A 129 4.30 -14.93 11.85
CA ASN A 129 4.61 -14.00 12.94
C ASN A 129 5.98 -14.29 13.58
N VAL A 130 6.34 -15.57 13.72
CA VAL A 130 7.66 -16.00 14.18
C VAL A 130 8.76 -15.51 13.24
N ILE A 131 8.62 -15.75 11.92
CA ILE A 131 9.61 -15.28 10.95
C ILE A 131 9.72 -13.76 11.01
N ARG A 132 8.58 -13.04 11.06
CA ARG A 132 8.56 -11.57 11.16
C ARG A 132 9.29 -11.06 12.39
N SER A 133 9.05 -11.66 13.57
CA SER A 133 9.71 -11.26 14.81
C SER A 133 11.21 -11.49 14.73
N ILE A 134 11.63 -12.69 14.34
CA ILE A 134 13.06 -13.06 14.26
C ILE A 134 13.80 -12.18 13.25
N VAL A 135 13.23 -11.96 12.07
CA VAL A 135 13.82 -11.10 11.02
C VAL A 135 13.86 -9.64 11.49
N SER A 136 12.86 -9.20 12.25
CA SER A 136 12.84 -7.84 12.79
C SER A 136 13.95 -7.59 13.82
N ASP A 137 14.26 -8.59 14.64
CA ASP A 137 15.25 -8.49 15.72
C ASP A 137 16.69 -8.76 15.23
N ARG A 138 16.86 -9.30 14.02
CA ARG A 138 18.16 -9.64 13.45
C ARG A 138 18.86 -8.45 12.80
N LYS A 139 20.02 -8.11 13.35
CA LYS A 139 20.86 -7.01 12.86
C LYS A 139 21.61 -7.35 11.57
N ASP A 140 21.88 -8.63 11.35
CA ASP A 140 22.63 -9.14 10.20
C ASP A 140 21.83 -9.18 8.89
N LEU A 141 20.52 -8.94 8.94
CA LEU A 141 19.61 -8.98 7.78
C LEU A 141 19.17 -7.58 7.30
N THR A 142 19.92 -6.52 7.62
CA THR A 142 19.43 -5.14 7.49
C THR A 142 19.06 -4.74 6.05
N ALA A 143 19.76 -5.29 5.03
CA ALA A 143 19.51 -4.94 3.63
C ALA A 143 18.31 -5.69 3.04
N GLU A 144 18.05 -6.91 3.49
CA GLU A 144 17.00 -7.80 2.97
C GLU A 144 15.73 -7.76 3.82
N LYS A 145 15.78 -7.18 5.02
CA LYS A 145 14.69 -7.16 6.00
C LYS A 145 13.37 -6.64 5.41
N ASP A 146 13.41 -5.50 4.73
CA ASP A 146 12.19 -4.92 4.15
C ASP A 146 11.61 -5.80 3.02
N SER A 147 12.49 -6.41 2.21
CA SER A 147 12.09 -7.37 1.18
C SER A 147 11.44 -8.62 1.80
N ILE A 148 12.05 -9.21 2.83
CA ILE A 148 11.51 -10.40 3.50
C ILE A 148 10.18 -10.09 4.20
N ILE A 149 10.07 -8.93 4.84
CA ILE A 149 8.81 -8.50 5.48
C ILE A 149 7.71 -8.31 4.44
N ASN A 150 8.02 -7.72 3.28
CA ASN A 150 7.08 -7.60 2.16
C ASN A 150 6.67 -8.96 1.60
N ASP A 151 7.62 -9.88 1.41
CA ASP A 151 7.33 -11.24 0.93
C ASP A 151 6.44 -12.01 1.92
N LEU A 152 6.67 -11.88 3.23
CA LEU A 152 5.81 -12.44 4.28
C LEU A 152 4.40 -11.82 4.26
N ARG A 153 4.28 -10.52 3.98
CA ARG A 153 2.99 -9.84 3.88
C ARG A 153 2.19 -10.34 2.68
N LEU A 154 2.84 -10.48 1.52
CA LEU A 154 2.24 -11.08 0.31
C LEU A 154 1.84 -12.53 0.56
N LEU A 155 2.69 -13.29 1.25
CA LEU A 155 2.39 -14.67 1.61
C LEU A 155 1.22 -14.75 2.59
N GLN A 156 1.12 -13.88 3.59
CA GLN A 156 -0.01 -13.85 4.52
C GLN A 156 -1.33 -13.52 3.84
N ILE A 157 -1.30 -12.62 2.85
CA ILE A 157 -2.44 -12.34 1.97
C ILE A 157 -2.85 -13.61 1.21
N ASN A 158 -1.88 -14.34 0.65
CA ASN A 158 -2.16 -15.50 -0.21
C ASN A 158 -2.47 -16.81 0.55
N ASN A 159 -1.92 -17.02 1.75
CA ASN A 159 -1.98 -18.29 2.51
C ASN A 159 -3.09 -18.37 3.56
N ASN A 160 -3.73 -17.25 3.94
CA ASN A 160 -4.82 -17.26 4.92
C ASN A 160 -6.19 -17.61 4.33
N ILE A 161 -6.24 -18.09 3.09
CA ILE A 161 -7.47 -18.36 2.37
C ILE A 161 -7.42 -19.84 1.94
N GLY A 162 -8.22 -20.71 2.59
CA GLY A 162 -8.58 -21.99 1.99
C GLY A 162 -9.19 -21.82 0.59
N GLU A 163 -9.21 -22.87 -0.24
CA GLU A 163 -9.69 -22.75 -1.64
C GLU A 163 -11.14 -22.26 -1.80
N GLU A 164 -11.92 -22.35 -0.72
CA GLU A 164 -13.35 -22.03 -0.61
C GLU A 164 -13.67 -20.53 -0.73
N TRP A 165 -12.67 -19.65 -0.52
CA TRP A 165 -12.88 -18.21 -0.31
C TRP A 165 -12.18 -17.30 -1.33
N LYS A 166 -11.47 -17.90 -2.30
CA LYS A 166 -10.91 -17.18 -3.45
C LYS A 166 -11.99 -16.52 -4.32
N ASN A 167 -13.27 -16.79 -4.09
CA ASN A 167 -14.41 -16.30 -4.87
C ASN A 167 -15.31 -15.30 -4.12
N ASP A 168 -15.00 -14.92 -2.88
CA ASP A 168 -15.77 -13.89 -2.16
C ASP A 168 -15.43 -12.51 -2.74
N GLU A 169 -16.44 -11.83 -3.28
CA GLU A 169 -16.29 -10.56 -4.00
C GLU A 169 -15.73 -9.44 -3.10
N ALA A 170 -16.20 -9.36 -1.84
CA ALA A 170 -15.73 -8.35 -0.90
C ALA A 170 -14.27 -8.57 -0.49
N TYR A 171 -13.86 -9.83 -0.32
CA TYR A 171 -12.46 -10.17 -0.09
C TYR A 171 -11.58 -9.83 -1.29
N GLN A 172 -12.01 -10.19 -2.51
CA GLN A 172 -11.27 -9.88 -3.73
C GLN A 172 -11.12 -8.37 -3.96
N GLU A 173 -12.20 -7.59 -3.78
CA GLU A 173 -12.14 -6.13 -3.87
C GLU A 173 -11.15 -5.53 -2.85
N ASN A 174 -11.17 -6.04 -1.61
CA ASN A 174 -10.27 -5.59 -0.56
C ASN A 174 -8.80 -5.89 -0.91
N GLN A 175 -8.50 -7.09 -1.43
CA GLN A 175 -7.16 -7.44 -1.89
C GLN A 175 -6.71 -6.62 -3.11
N ASN A 176 -7.61 -6.40 -4.07
CA ASN A 176 -7.32 -5.58 -5.25
C ASN A 176 -6.96 -4.14 -4.84
N LEU A 177 -7.73 -3.53 -3.93
CA LEU A 177 -7.42 -2.19 -3.40
C LEU A 177 -6.07 -2.13 -2.69
N ILE A 178 -5.69 -3.15 -1.92
CA ILE A 178 -4.37 -3.23 -1.27
C ILE A 178 -3.25 -3.27 -2.32
N ILE A 179 -3.40 -4.11 -3.34
CA ILE A 179 -2.42 -4.24 -4.44
C ILE A 179 -2.30 -2.90 -5.18
N GLU A 180 -3.42 -2.26 -5.50
CA GLU A 180 -3.45 -0.96 -6.19
C GLU A 180 -2.73 0.12 -5.37
N ILE A 181 -3.01 0.23 -4.06
CA ILE A 181 -2.33 1.18 -3.17
C ILE A 181 -0.81 0.95 -3.19
N MET A 182 -0.36 -0.31 -3.10
CA MET A 182 1.07 -0.64 -3.13
C MET A 182 1.74 -0.22 -4.43
N GLN A 183 1.04 -0.32 -5.57
CA GLN A 183 1.55 0.02 -6.89
C GLN A 183 1.53 1.53 -7.16
N THR A 184 0.60 2.30 -6.56
CA THR A 184 0.36 3.70 -6.93
C THR A 184 0.70 4.73 -5.84
N GLN A 185 1.06 4.31 -4.63
CA GLN A 185 1.26 5.19 -3.44
C GLN A 185 2.14 6.44 -3.67
N ASN A 186 3.03 6.43 -4.66
CA ASN A 186 4.01 7.50 -4.89
C ASN A 186 3.54 8.58 -5.86
N TYR A 187 2.45 8.37 -6.60
CA TYR A 187 2.01 9.28 -7.66
C TYR A 187 0.49 9.45 -7.68
N LEU A 188 0.05 10.68 -7.94
CA LEU A 188 -1.34 10.93 -8.28
C LEU A 188 -1.52 10.63 -9.77
N TRP A 189 -2.20 9.54 -10.09
CA TRP A 189 -2.56 9.21 -11.46
C TRP A 189 -3.76 10.03 -11.89
N VAL A 190 -3.62 10.80 -12.97
CA VAL A 190 -4.65 11.70 -13.49
C VAL A 190 -5.02 11.24 -14.90
N PRO A 191 -6.32 11.18 -15.25
CA PRO A 191 -6.74 10.85 -16.61
C PRO A 191 -6.36 11.98 -17.56
N ASP A 192 -5.75 11.64 -18.69
CA ASP A 192 -5.48 12.55 -19.79
C ASP A 192 -6.73 12.77 -20.67
N GLU A 193 -6.58 13.52 -21.76
CA GLU A 193 -7.66 13.83 -22.70
C GLU A 193 -8.22 12.59 -23.42
N THR A 194 -7.47 11.49 -23.44
CA THR A 194 -7.89 10.20 -24.01
C THR A 194 -8.54 9.29 -22.97
N GLY A 195 -8.56 9.70 -21.70
CA GLY A 195 -9.05 8.91 -20.58
C GLY A 195 -8.02 7.92 -20.01
N GLU A 196 -6.78 7.96 -20.50
CA GLU A 196 -5.70 7.14 -19.95
C GLU A 196 -5.08 7.78 -18.72
N TYR A 197 -4.85 6.97 -17.68
CA TYR A 197 -4.25 7.45 -16.43
C TYR A 197 -2.73 7.50 -16.56
N ALA A 198 -2.15 8.68 -16.32
CA ALA A 198 -0.71 8.90 -16.28
C ALA A 198 -0.28 9.41 -14.90
N PRO A 199 0.92 9.03 -14.41
CA PRO A 199 1.40 9.48 -13.12
C PRO A 199 1.75 10.98 -13.20
N LYS A 200 1.11 11.79 -12.35
CA LYS A 200 1.37 13.23 -12.24
C LYS A 200 1.93 13.53 -10.85
N SER A 201 3.07 14.22 -10.83
CA SER A 201 3.52 14.89 -9.61
C SER A 201 2.79 16.23 -9.49
N VAL A 202 2.14 16.45 -8.35
CA VAL A 202 1.41 17.70 -8.05
C VAL A 202 2.37 18.89 -8.19
N LYS A 203 3.54 18.82 -7.55
CA LYS A 203 4.56 19.86 -7.63
C LYS A 203 5.07 20.10 -9.05
N ASN A 204 5.35 19.04 -9.82
CA ASN A 204 5.80 19.19 -11.21
C ASN A 204 4.71 19.70 -12.15
N THR A 205 3.45 19.66 -11.72
CA THR A 205 2.31 20.18 -12.51
C THR A 205 2.07 21.66 -12.21
N LEU A 206 2.00 22.05 -10.93
CA LEU A 206 1.63 23.40 -10.51
C LEU A 206 2.81 24.39 -10.50
N MET A 207 4.01 23.95 -10.11
CA MET A 207 5.16 24.85 -9.99
C MET A 207 5.62 25.46 -11.32
N PRO A 208 5.60 24.76 -12.47
CA PRO A 208 5.92 25.38 -13.75
C PRO A 208 4.96 26.52 -14.12
N ILE A 209 3.66 26.40 -13.80
CA ILE A 209 2.66 27.45 -14.03
C ILE A 209 3.03 28.70 -13.23
N ALA A 210 3.30 28.54 -11.93
CA ALA A 210 3.72 29.65 -11.07
C ALA A 210 5.06 30.27 -11.51
N ARG A 211 6.00 29.46 -12.01
CA ARG A 211 7.31 29.91 -12.49
C ARG A 211 7.26 30.63 -13.83
N ALA A 212 6.25 30.38 -14.66
CA ALA A 212 6.07 31.02 -15.97
C ALA A 212 5.78 32.53 -15.86
N TYR A 213 5.44 33.02 -14.67
CA TYR A 213 5.32 34.45 -14.41
C TYR A 213 6.69 35.15 -14.58
N LYS A 214 6.78 36.05 -15.56
CA LYS A 214 7.92 36.96 -15.73
C LYS A 214 7.72 38.15 -14.80
N GLU A 215 8.76 38.49 -14.04
CA GLU A 215 8.79 39.76 -13.31
C GLU A 215 8.72 40.91 -14.33
N ASN A 216 7.76 41.82 -14.14
CA ASN A 216 7.80 43.16 -14.70
C ASN A 216 8.54 44.08 -13.73
#